data_AF-A0A2A5M526-F1
#
_entry.id   AF-A0A2A5M526-F1
#
_cell.length_a   1.000
_cell.length_b   1.000
_cell.length_c   1.000
_cell.angle_alpha   90.00
_cell.angle_beta   90.00
_cell.angle_gamma   90.00
#
_symmetry.space_group_name_H-M   'P 1'
#
loop_
_entity.id
_entity.type
_entity.pdbx_description
1 polymer ?
#
loop_
_entity_poly.entity_id
_entity_poly.type
_entity_poly.pdbx_seq_one_letter_code
_entity_poly.pdbx_strand_id
1 'polypeptide(L)'
;MCIVGRSIEKLQALTKEGFKTLLYKDFNIEGKDVILAFKPYALENIAQMLKGQARILISVLANVDFEKLQTIKAQNYVRIMPNTAAKYKA
;
A
#
# COMPACT_ATOMS: atom_id res chain seq x y z
N MET A 1 -13.18 -1.59 -0.10
CA MET A 1 -11.75 -1.22 -0.24
C MET A 1 -11.46 -0.06 0.71
N CYS A 2 -10.30 -0.05 1.37
CA CYS A 2 -9.89 1.04 2.28
C CYS A 2 -8.55 1.60 1.81
N ILE A 3 -8.43 2.93 1.78
CA ILE A 3 -7.19 3.62 1.41
C ILE A 3 -6.53 4.15 2.67
N VAL A 4 -5.25 3.81 2.85
CA VAL A 4 -4.49 4.17 4.05
C VAL A 4 -3.39 5.13 3.66
N GLY A 5 -3.25 6.23 4.40
CA GLY A 5 -2.26 7.26 4.08
C GLY A 5 -1.77 8.04 5.29
N ARG A 6 -0.84 8.97 5.05
CA ARG A 6 -0.26 9.83 6.11
C ARG A 6 -0.91 11.21 6.22
N SER A 7 -1.48 11.73 5.13
CA SER A 7 -1.97 13.11 5.05
C SER A 7 -3.49 13.10 5.04
N ILE A 8 -4.08 13.71 6.07
CA ILE A 8 -5.52 13.84 6.22
C ILE A 8 -6.12 14.61 5.04
N GLU A 9 -5.48 15.69 4.61
CA GLU A 9 -5.92 16.53 3.48
C GLU A 9 -6.09 15.70 2.19
N LYS A 10 -5.10 14.86 1.86
CA LYS A 10 -5.17 13.99 0.67
C LYS A 10 -6.22 12.88 0.83
N LEU A 11 -6.39 12.37 2.04
CA LEU A 11 -7.41 11.37 2.33
C LEU A 11 -8.84 11.96 2.26
N GLN A 12 -9.03 13.22 2.64
CA GLN A 12 -10.33 13.89 2.56
C GLN A 12 -10.86 13.96 1.13
N ALA A 13 -10.00 14.19 0.13
CA ALA A 13 -10.39 14.15 -1.28
C ALA A 13 -10.95 12.77 -1.66
N LEU A 14 -10.27 11.70 -1.24
CA LEU A 14 -10.69 10.33 -1.50
C LEU A 14 -11.95 9.92 -0.72
N THR A 15 -12.14 10.47 0.49
CA THR A 15 -13.38 10.29 1.24
C THR A 15 -14.57 10.93 0.53
N LYS A 16 -14.39 12.10 -0.08
CA LYS A 16 -15.44 12.74 -0.90
C LYS A 16 -15.81 11.92 -2.13
N GLU A 17 -14.87 11.13 -2.66
CA GLU A 17 -15.12 10.15 -3.74
C GLU A 17 -15.79 8.85 -3.24
N GLY A 18 -16.08 8.73 -1.94
CA GLY A 18 -16.77 7.57 -1.36
C GLY A 18 -15.85 6.46 -0.83
N PHE A 19 -14.52 6.67 -0.82
CA PHE A 19 -13.59 5.68 -0.27
C PHE A 19 -13.50 5.77 1.26
N LYS A 20 -13.46 4.60 1.93
CA LYS A 20 -13.10 4.52 3.35
C LYS A 20 -11.61 4.83 3.51
N THR A 21 -11.26 5.82 4.31
CA THR A 21 -9.86 6.21 4.53
C THR A 21 -9.42 6.00 5.98
N LEU A 22 -8.13 5.70 6.18
CA LEU A 22 -7.51 5.52 7.49
C LEU A 22 -6.08 6.08 7.51
N LEU A 23 -5.59 6.41 8.70
CA LEU A 23 -4.18 6.76 8.89
C LEU A 23 -3.31 5.51 9.07
N TYR A 24 -2.05 5.59 8.66
CA TYR A 24 -1.09 4.48 8.78
C TYR A 24 -0.97 3.92 10.20
N LYS A 25 -0.98 4.80 11.20
CA LYS A 25 -0.76 4.45 12.62
C LYS A 25 -1.77 3.42 13.13
N ASP A 26 -2.97 3.42 12.57
CA ASP A 26 -4.10 2.62 13.06
C ASP A 26 -4.35 1.38 12.19
N PHE A 27 -3.52 1.13 11.17
CA PHE A 27 -3.80 0.09 10.19
C PHE A 27 -3.09 -1.23 10.50
N ASN A 28 -3.90 -2.26 10.75
CA ASN A 28 -3.45 -3.64 10.91
C ASN A 28 -3.66 -4.42 9.60
N ILE A 29 -2.60 -4.99 9.04
CA ILE A 29 -2.61 -5.75 7.78
C ILE A 29 -2.98 -7.22 7.95
N GLU A 30 -3.16 -7.71 9.18
CA GLU A 30 -3.45 -9.11 9.49
C GLU A 30 -4.58 -9.68 8.61
N GLY A 31 -4.25 -10.74 7.87
CA GLY A 31 -5.16 -11.50 7.01
C GLY A 31 -5.69 -10.75 5.79
N LYS A 32 -5.18 -9.55 5.47
CA LYS A 32 -5.68 -8.70 4.38
C LYS A 32 -4.84 -8.81 3.12
N ASP A 33 -5.47 -8.53 1.97
CA ASP A 33 -4.76 -8.26 0.73
C ASP A 33 -4.41 -6.76 0.69
N VAL A 34 -3.14 -6.45 0.49
CA VAL A 34 -2.58 -5.11 0.65
C VAL A 34 -1.86 -4.69 -0.62
N ILE A 35 -2.19 -3.50 -1.12
CA ILE A 35 -1.49 -2.87 -2.26
C ILE A 35 -0.61 -1.74 -1.73
N LEU A 36 0.68 -1.79 -2.02
CA LEU A 36 1.65 -0.73 -1.71
C LEU A 36 1.73 0.25 -2.88
N ALA A 37 1.17 1.45 -2.69
CA ALA A 37 1.05 2.49 -3.72
C ALA A 37 1.63 3.85 -3.26
N PHE A 38 2.81 3.84 -2.68
CA PHE A 38 3.56 5.04 -2.27
C PHE A 38 4.90 5.15 -3.01
N LYS A 39 5.75 6.11 -2.64
CA LYS A 39 7.08 6.23 -3.25
C LYS A 39 8.08 5.23 -2.62
N PRO A 40 8.95 4.56 -3.40
CA PRO A 40 9.84 3.49 -2.91
C PRO A 40 10.64 3.83 -1.65
N TYR A 41 11.12 5.07 -1.52
CA TYR A 41 11.91 5.54 -0.37
C TYR A 41 11.16 5.44 0.97
N ALA A 42 9.83 5.34 0.97
CA ALA A 42 9.02 5.28 2.18
C ALA A 42 8.83 3.85 2.72
N LEU A 43 9.30 2.83 1.99
CA LEU A 43 9.04 1.42 2.32
C LEU A 43 9.52 1.04 3.72
N GLU A 44 10.77 1.36 4.07
CA GLU A 44 11.35 1.01 5.36
C GLU A 44 10.59 1.65 6.52
N ASN A 45 10.24 2.93 6.39
CA ASN A 45 9.49 3.64 7.42
C ASN A 45 8.07 3.08 7.59
N ILE A 46 7.39 2.76 6.48
CA ILE A 46 6.04 2.20 6.53
C ILE A 46 6.07 0.76 7.07
N ALA A 47 7.08 -0.04 6.71
CA ALA A 47 7.23 -1.40 7.21
C ALA A 47 7.32 -1.44 8.74
N GLN A 48 7.97 -0.46 9.37
CA GLN A 48 8.02 -0.33 10.83
C GLN A 48 6.68 0.03 11.49
N MET A 49 5.78 0.68 10.76
CA MET A 49 4.48 1.12 11.28
C MET A 49 3.39 0.05 11.14
N LEU A 50 3.51 -0.83 10.15
CA LEU A 50 2.50 -1.85 9.86
C LEU A 50 2.57 -2.99 10.89
N LYS A 51 1.41 -3.46 11.32
CA LYS A 51 1.27 -4.60 12.24
C LYS A 51 0.53 -5.75 11.57
N GLY A 52 0.91 -6.98 11.91
CA GLY A 52 0.30 -8.21 11.41
C GLY A 52 0.98 -8.78 10.17
N GLN A 53 0.39 -9.83 9.61
CA GLN A 53 0.83 -10.50 8.39
C GLN A 53 -0.26 -10.42 7.31
N ALA A 54 0.08 -9.85 6.15
CA ALA A 54 -0.83 -9.81 5.00
C ALA A 54 -1.04 -11.20 4.40
N ARG A 55 -2.22 -11.43 3.82
CA ARG A 55 -2.49 -12.63 3.00
C ARG A 55 -1.79 -12.53 1.65
N ILE A 56 -1.90 -11.38 0.98
CA ILE A 56 -1.20 -11.07 -0.26
C ILE A 56 -0.68 -9.63 -0.17
N LEU A 57 0.61 -9.44 -0.43
CA LEU A 57 1.24 -8.12 -0.54
C LEU A 57 1.58 -7.82 -2.00
N ILE A 58 0.89 -6.85 -2.58
CA ILE A 58 1.01 -6.44 -3.98
C ILE A 58 1.76 -5.11 -4.01
N SER A 59 2.89 -5.04 -4.72
CA SER A 59 3.69 -3.83 -4.83
C SER A 59 3.60 -3.24 -6.25
N VAL A 60 3.21 -1.96 -6.35
CA VAL A 60 3.38 -1.15 -7.58
C VAL A 60 4.64 -0.27 -7.52
N LEU A 61 5.51 -0.50 -6.55
CA LEU A 61 6.68 0.35 -6.29
C LEU A 61 7.77 0.12 -7.34
N ALA A 62 8.18 1.17 -8.04
CA ALA A 62 9.28 1.10 -9.00
C ALA A 62 10.62 0.74 -8.31
N ASN A 63 11.42 -0.11 -8.93
CA ASN A 63 12.78 -0.48 -8.48
C ASN A 63 12.87 -1.02 -7.04
N VAL A 64 11.82 -1.69 -6.55
CA VAL A 64 11.84 -2.43 -5.28
C VAL A 64 11.83 -3.92 -5.58
N ASP A 65 12.84 -4.66 -5.12
CA ASP A 65 12.97 -6.12 -5.24
C ASP A 65 12.17 -6.87 -4.16
N PHE A 66 12.16 -8.20 -4.22
CA PHE A 66 11.44 -9.03 -3.25
C PHE A 66 12.08 -8.99 -1.86
N GLU A 67 13.41 -8.91 -1.76
CA GLU A 67 14.11 -8.84 -0.48
C GLU A 67 13.66 -7.61 0.33
N LYS A 68 13.55 -6.44 -0.32
CA LYS A 68 13.02 -5.22 0.31
C LYS A 68 11.55 -5.35 0.69
N LEU A 69 10.73 -6.02 -0.13
CA LEU A 69 9.31 -6.21 0.19
C LEU A 69 9.08 -7.15 1.38
N GLN A 70 9.96 -8.12 1.59
CA GLN A 70 9.92 -9.05 2.71
C GLN A 70 10.17 -8.40 4.08
N THR A 71 10.55 -7.11 4.11
CA THR A 71 10.49 -6.30 5.34
C THR A 71 9.07 -6.18 5.90
N ILE A 72 8.05 -6.36 5.07
CA ILE A 72 6.63 -6.45 5.46
C ILE A 72 6.22 -7.92 5.42
N LYS A 73 5.66 -8.43 6.52
CA LYS A 73 5.21 -9.83 6.61
C LYS A 73 4.00 -10.09 5.72
N ALA A 74 4.09 -11.09 4.85
CA ALA A 74 2.98 -11.58 4.03
C ALA A 74 3.10 -13.08 3.76
N GLN A 75 1.98 -13.73 3.44
CA GLN A 75 1.99 -15.13 2.97
C GLN A 75 2.42 -15.23 1.50
N ASN A 76 2.02 -14.25 0.68
CA ASN A 76 2.33 -14.19 -0.74
C ASN A 76 2.78 -12.79 -1.14
N TYR A 77 3.72 -12.69 -2.08
CA TYR A 77 4.29 -11.44 -2.57
C TYR A 77 4.10 -11.33 -4.08
N VAL A 78 3.64 -10.17 -4.54
CA VAL A 78 3.42 -9.87 -5.95
C VAL A 78 4.06 -8.52 -6.28
N ARG A 79 4.78 -8.46 -7.40
CA ARG A 79 5.33 -7.22 -7.95
C ARG A 79 4.64 -6.92 -9.27
N ILE A 80 4.13 -5.71 -9.43
CA ILE A 80 3.51 -5.23 -10.66
C ILE A 80 4.10 -3.87 -11.02
N MET A 81 4.23 -3.59 -12.31
CA MET A 81 4.74 -2.31 -12.82
C MET A 81 3.68 -1.69 -13.73
N PRO A 82 2.66 -1.01 -13.17
CA PRO A 82 1.68 -0.33 -13.98
C PRO A 82 2.33 0.83 -14.73
N ASN A 83 1.72 1.22 -15.85
CA ASN A 83 2.10 2.40 -16.60
C ASN A 83 1.03 3.50 -16.46
N THR A 84 1.26 4.66 -17.07
CA THR A 84 0.33 5.80 -17.04
C THR A 84 -0.98 5.53 -17.77
N ALA A 85 -1.05 4.53 -18.65
CA ALA A 85 -2.26 4.15 -19.38
C ALA A 85 -3.36 3.65 -18.43
N ALA A 86 -3.01 3.14 -17.25
CA ALA A 86 -3.98 2.70 -16.23
C ALA A 86 -4.99 3.78 -15.82
N LYS A 87 -4.63 5.07 -15.92
CA LYS A 87 -5.56 6.19 -15.68
C LYS A 87 -6.71 6.23 -16.70
N TYR A 88 -6.43 5.83 -17.93
CA TYR A 88 -7.34 5.94 -19.07
C TYR A 88 -8.17 4.68 -19.29
N LYS A 89 -8.03 3.66 -18.43
CA LYS A 89 -8.72 2.35 -18.56
C LYS A 89 -8.46 1.68 -19.92
N ALA A 90 -7.31 1.98 -20.51
CA ALA A 90 -6.85 1.44 -21.79
C ALA A 90 -6.08 0.13 -21.59
#